data_AF-A0A7L5BH81-F1
#
_entry.id   AF-A0A7L5BH81-F1
#
_cell.length_a   1.000
_cell.length_b   1.000
_cell.length_c   1.000
_cell.angle_alpha   90.00
_cell.angle_beta   90.00
_cell.angle_gamma   90.00
#
_symmetry.space_group_name_H-M   'P 1'
#
loop_
_entity.id
_entity.type
_entity.pdbx_description
1 polymer ?
#
loop_
_entity_poly.entity_id
_entity_poly.type
_entity_poly.pdbx_seq_one_letter_code
_entity_poly.pdbx_strand_id
1 'polypeptide(L)' 'MATTDDQIAALEDAIAMGARKVIFHSGGTRREVEYHSLKEMREALAALKSTRSGGSRTIYAALD' A
#
# COMPACT_ATOMS: atom_id res chain seq x y z
N MET A 1 8.90 -10.25 2.87
CA MET A 1 8.49 -9.16 1.96
C MET A 1 7.29 -8.47 2.60
N ALA A 2 7.23 -7.13 2.69
CA ALA A 2 5.91 -6.51 2.97
C ALA A 2 5.02 -6.86 1.79
N THR A 3 3.86 -7.44 2.07
CA THR A 3 2.86 -7.60 1.03
C THR A 3 2.25 -6.24 0.71
N THR A 4 1.70 -6.09 -0.48
CA THR A 4 0.89 -4.90 -0.83
C THR A 4 -0.26 -4.72 0.17
N ASP A 5 -0.75 -5.83 0.76
CA ASP A 5 -1.80 -5.84 1.77
C ASP A 5 -1.36 -5.18 3.10
N ASP A 6 -0.15 -5.48 3.58
CA ASP A 6 0.43 -4.85 4.79
C ASP A 6 0.58 -3.32 4.60
N GLN A 7 1.01 -2.91 3.41
CA GLN A 7 1.12 -1.49 3.07
C GLN A 7 -0.25 -0.81 2.98
N ILE A 8 -1.27 -1.49 2.44
CA ILE A 8 -2.65 -0.99 2.41
C ILE A 8 -3.16 -0.79 3.83
N ALA A 9 -3.01 -1.79 4.71
CA ALA A 9 -3.48 -1.74 6.09
C ALA A 9 -2.82 -0.60 6.88
N ALA A 10 -1.49 -0.45 6.79
CA ALA A 10 -0.77 0.63 7.46
C ALA A 10 -1.21 2.02 7.00
N LEU A 11 -1.50 2.16 5.70
CA LEU A 11 -1.94 3.42 5.11
C LEU A 11 -3.40 3.74 5.51
N GLU A 12 -4.29 2.74 5.55
CA GLU A 12 -5.68 2.90 6.03
C GLU A 12 -5.74 3.30 7.50
N ASP A 13 -4.93 2.66 8.34
CA ASP A 13 -4.83 2.95 9.77
C ASP A 13 -4.35 4.39 10.01
N ALA A 14 -3.28 4.81 9.32
CA ALA A 14 -2.76 6.17 9.44
C ALA A 14 -3.78 7.23 8.98
N ILE A 15 -4.53 6.96 7.89
CA ILE A 15 -5.62 7.85 7.44
C ILE A 15 -6.72 7.93 8.49
N ALA A 16 -7.12 6.81 9.10
CA ALA A 16 -8.14 6.76 10.14
C ALA A 16 -7.72 7.53 11.40
N MET A 17 -6.43 7.47 11.75
CA MET A 17 -5.83 8.23 12.85
C MET A 17 -5.60 9.71 12.52
N GLY A 18 -5.76 10.13 11.25
CA GLY A 18 -5.38 11.46 10.80
C GLY A 18 -3.86 11.71 10.82
N ALA A 19 -3.06 10.65 10.91
CA ALA A 19 -1.61 10.72 10.90
C ALA A 19 -1.12 10.96 9.46
N ARG A 20 -0.15 11.86 9.30
CA ARG A 20 0.52 12.11 8.02
C ARG A 20 1.73 11.21 7.78
N LYS A 21 2.19 10.51 8.83
CA LYS A 21 3.34 9.63 8.78
C LYS A 21 2.87 8.18 8.81
N VAL A 22 3.36 7.38 7.88
CA VAL A 22 3.06 5.94 7.77
C VAL A 22 4.34 5.14 7.87
N ILE A 23 4.28 4.06 8.63
CA ILE A 23 5.38 3.14 8.83
C ILE A 23 5.05 1.84 8.10
N PHE A 24 5.86 1.49 7.10
CA PHE A 24 5.77 0.25 6.35
C PHE A 24 6.84 -0.74 6.83
N HIS A 25 6.49 -2.02 6.94
CA HIS A 25 7.40 -3.07 7.38
C HIS A 25 7.79 -4.00 6.22
N SER A 26 8.71 -3.53 5.36
CA SER A 26 9.18 -4.28 4.19
C SER A 26 10.36 -5.18 4.49
N GLY A 27 10.11 -6.48 4.65
CA GLY A 27 11.17 -7.51 4.62
C GLY A 27 12.22 -7.37 5.72
N GLY A 28 11.81 -6.92 6.92
CA GLY A 28 12.71 -6.66 8.05
C GLY A 28 13.18 -5.22 8.16
N THR A 29 12.93 -4.39 7.14
CA THR A 29 13.27 -2.97 7.15
C THR A 29 12.02 -2.12 7.36
N ARG A 30 12.10 -1.24 8.35
CA ARG A 30 11.09 -0.22 8.61
C ARG A 30 11.30 0.96 7.65
N ARG A 31 10.29 1.26 6.84
CA ARG A 31 10.28 2.45 5.97
C ARG A 31 9.24 3.42 6.50
N GLU A 32 9.68 4.63 6.82
CA GLU A 32 8.79 5.73 7.18
C GLU A 32 8.56 6.62 5.98
N VAL A 33 7.30 6.93 5.70
CA VAL A 33 6.88 7.87 4.66
C VAL A 33 6.00 8.92 5.31
N GLU A 34 6.38 10.18 5.17
CA GLU A 34 5.55 11.32 5.55
C GLU A 34 4.89 11.88 4.30
N TYR A 35 3.58 11.99 4.34
CA TYR A 35 2.76 12.52 3.27
C TYR A 35 2.41 13.98 3.55
N HIS A 36 2.36 14.79 2.50
CA HIS A 36 2.07 16.22 2.64
C HIS A 36 0.63 16.48 3.06
N SER A 37 -0.30 15.57 2.71
CA SER A 37 -1.72 15.71 3.03
C SER A 37 -2.45 14.36 3.08
N LEU A 38 -3.61 14.33 3.74
CA LEU A 38 -4.50 13.17 3.72
C LEU A 38 -5.00 12.82 2.32
N LYS A 39 -5.11 13.81 1.43
CA LYS A 39 -5.47 13.58 0.02
C LYS A 39 -4.42 12.69 -0.65
N GLU A 40 -3.14 13.04 -0.48
CA GLU A 40 -2.01 12.30 -1.03
C GLU A 40 -1.96 10.86 -0.49
N MET A 41 -2.27 10.67 0.80
CA MET A 41 -2.38 9.32 1.40
C MET A 41 -3.50 8.49 0.75
N ARG A 42 -4.67 9.09 0.47
CA ARG A 42 -5.77 8.40 -0.21
C ARG A 42 -5.45 8.06 -1.67
N GLU A 43 -4.71 8.92 -2.36
CA GLU A 43 -4.22 8.65 -3.72
C GLU A 43 -3.22 7.49 -3.73
N ALA A 44 -2.28 7.46 -2.78
CA ALA A 44 -1.36 6.35 -2.59
C ALA A 44 -2.11 5.03 -2.26
N LEU A 45 -3.17 5.09 -1.45
CA LEU A 45 -4.02 3.95 -1.14
C LEU A 45 -4.71 3.40 -2.39
N ALA A 46 -5.28 4.28 -3.21
CA ALA A 46 -5.96 3.90 -4.44
C ALA A 46 -4.98 3.26 -5.45
N ALA A 47 -3.76 3.79 -5.56
CA ALA A 47 -2.71 3.21 -6.38
C ALA A 47 -2.33 1.81 -5.91
N LEU A 48 -2.10 1.60 -4.60
CA LEU A 48 -1.78 0.29 -4.03
C LEU A 48 -2.90 -0.73 -4.25
N LYS A 49 -4.16 -0.34 -4.04
CA LYS A 49 -5.33 -1.19 -4.30
C LYS A 49 -5.46 -1.55 -5.78
N SER A 50 -5.14 -0.61 -6.68
CA SER A 50 -5.13 -0.85 -8.12
C SER A 50 -4.02 -1.83 -8.53
N THR A 51 -2.81 -1.70 -7.97
CA THR A 51 -1.71 -2.65 -8.18
C THR A 51 -2.07 -4.05 -7.66
N ARG A 52 -2.72 -4.15 -6.49
CA ARG A 52 -3.24 -5.42 -5.98
C ARG A 52 -4.22 -6.08 -6.96
N SER A 53 -5.13 -5.30 -7.54
CA SER A 53 -6.13 -5.82 -8.49
C SER A 53 -5.56 -6.14 -9.87
N GLY A 54 -4.51 -5.43 -10.31
CA GLY A 54 -3.85 -5.64 -11.60
C GLY A 54 -2.83 -6.79 -11.58
N GLY A 55 -2.14 -7.01 -10.46
CA GLY A 55 -1.15 -8.09 -10.30
C GLY A 55 -1.77 -9.49 -10.27
N SER A 56 -3.05 -9.62 -9.92
CA SER A 56 -3.76 -10.91 -9.91
C SER A 56 -4.25 -11.39 -11.27
N ARG A 57 -4.16 -10.59 -12.35
CA ARG A 57 -4.68 -10.98 -13.68
C ARG A 57 -3.63 -11.55 -14.66
N THR A 58 -2.34 -11.52 -14.34
CA THR A 58 -1.29 -11.86 -15.33
C THR A 58 -0.66 -13.25 -15.14
N ILE A 59 -1.05 -14.02 -14.12
CA ILE A 59 -0.47 -15.36 -13.88
C ILE A 59 -1.52 -16.47 -14.00
N TYR A 60 -2.35 -16.47 -15.05
CA TYR A 60 -3.19 -17.64 -15.41
C TYR A 60 -3.47 -17.77 -16.92
N ALA A 61 -2.76 -17.02 -17.78
CA ALA A 61 -3.00 -17.03 -19.23
C ALA A 61 -1.85 -17.65 -20.05
N ALA A 62 -0.96 -18.44 -19.42
CA ALA A 62 0.14 -19.12 -20.11
C ALA A 62 0.25 -20.60 -19.70
N LEU A 63 -0.89 -21.31 -19.69
CA LEU A 63 -0.94 -22.76 -19.61
C LEU A 63 -2.14 -23.28 -20.43
N ASP A 64 -2.07 -23.12 -21.75
CA ASP A 64 -2.79 -23.96 -22.73
C ASP A 64 -1.94 -24.10 -24.00
#